data_AF-A0A4R9WXY7-F1
#
_entry.id   AF-A0A4R9WXY7-F1
#
_cell.length_a   1.000
_cell.length_b   1.000
_cell.length_c   1.000
_cell.angle_alpha   90.00
_cell.angle_beta   90.00
_cell.angle_gamma   90.00
#
_symmetry.space_group_name_H-M   'P 1'
#
loop_
_entity.id
_entity.type
_entity.pdbx_description
1 polymer ?
#
loop_
_entity_poly.entity_id
_entity_poly.type
_entity_poly.pdbx_seq_one_letter_code
_entity_poly.pdbx_strand_id
1 'polypeptide(L)'
;MPDFLPLTVKFPGSRPILISNVAEAAATLSKTWPDRTNAAYVNAASLLSKAIAGTCRPKVAFEAYRIAAGRQGLLLDGSRSAALHVLDALCRELVIVPPEV
;
A
#
# COMPACT_ATOMS: atom_id res chain seq x y z
N MET A 1 -13.18 -12.05 3.20
CA MET A 1 -11.77 -11.66 3.32
C MET A 1 -11.61 -10.25 2.79
N PRO A 2 -10.72 -9.40 3.34
CA PRO A 2 -10.47 -8.08 2.77
C PRO A 2 -9.95 -8.21 1.33
N ASP A 3 -10.50 -7.41 0.41
CA ASP A 3 -10.26 -7.56 -1.03
C ASP A 3 -8.87 -7.04 -1.48
N PHE A 4 -8.21 -6.28 -0.60
CA PHE A 4 -6.89 -5.68 -0.80
C PHE A 4 -6.15 -5.49 0.54
N LEU A 5 -4.81 -5.48 0.47
CA LEU A 5 -3.94 -5.25 1.63
C LEU A 5 -3.86 -3.76 1.96
N PRO A 6 -3.89 -3.36 3.24
CA PRO A 6 -3.73 -1.97 3.61
C PRO A 6 -2.31 -1.48 3.27
N LEU A 7 -2.20 -0.23 2.82
CA LEU A 7 -0.95 0.40 2.41
C LEU A 7 -0.63 1.58 3.32
N THR A 8 0.63 1.73 3.70
CA THR A 8 1.07 2.90 4.47
C THR A 8 1.71 3.90 3.52
N VAL A 9 1.20 5.12 3.50
CA VAL A 9 1.79 6.23 2.73
C VAL A 9 2.33 7.31 3.63
N LYS A 10 3.43 7.96 3.22
CA LYS A 10 4.02 9.11 3.91
C LYS A 10 4.16 10.27 2.96
N PHE A 11 3.40 11.32 3.22
CA PHE A 11 3.52 12.59 2.52
C PHE A 11 4.60 13.46 3.17
N PRO A 12 5.29 14.32 2.39
CA PRO A 12 6.28 15.25 2.93
C PRO A 12 5.65 16.16 3.98
N GLY A 13 6.24 16.21 5.17
CA GLY A 13 5.73 17.00 6.31
C GLY A 13 4.49 16.43 7.02
N SER A 14 4.00 15.25 6.62
CA SER A 14 2.85 14.60 7.26
C SER A 14 3.25 13.33 8.02
N ARG A 15 2.44 12.94 9.00
CA ARG A 15 2.56 11.62 9.63
C ARG A 15 2.20 10.53 8.62
N PRO A 16 2.76 9.31 8.76
CA PRO A 16 2.33 8.16 7.98
C PRO A 16 0.82 7.93 8.13
N ILE A 17 0.16 7.57 7.03
CA ILE A 17 -1.27 7.29 6.98
C ILE A 17 -1.44 5.86 6.49
N LEU A 18 -2.14 5.05 7.27
CA LEU A 18 -2.59 3.73 6.83
C LEU A 18 -3.85 3.91 5.98
N ILE A 19 -3.83 3.37 4.78
CA ILE A 19 -4.96 3.39 3.86
C ILE A 19 -5.49 1.97 3.77
N SER A 20 -6.71 1.77 4.25
CA SER A 20 -7.37 0.47 4.32
C SER A 20 -8.58 0.37 3.41
N ASN A 21 -8.98 1.48 2.77
CA ASN A 21 -10.08 1.52 1.84
C ASN A 21 -9.93 2.60 0.74
N VAL A 22 -10.79 2.52 -0.28
CA VAL A 22 -10.80 3.44 -1.43
C VAL A 22 -11.18 4.87 -1.04
N ALA A 23 -12.06 5.05 -0.04
CA ALA A 23 -12.45 6.39 0.41
C ALA A 23 -11.29 7.10 1.11
N GLU A 24 -10.51 6.40 1.94
CA GLU A 24 -9.26 6.89 2.51
C GLU A 24 -8.24 7.23 1.43
N ALA A 25 -8.10 6.36 0.42
CA ALA A 25 -7.21 6.61 -0.72
C ALA A 25 -7.61 7.89 -1.45
N ALA A 26 -8.90 8.10 -1.71
CA ALA A 26 -9.40 9.31 -2.34
C ALA A 26 -9.20 10.56 -1.46
N ALA A 27 -9.41 10.47 -0.15
CA ALA A 27 -9.15 11.56 0.78
C ALA A 27 -7.68 12.00 0.76
N THR A 28 -6.75 11.08 0.47
CA THR A 28 -5.33 11.41 0.33
C THR A 28 -4.97 12.12 -0.97
N LEU A 29 -5.80 12.06 -2.02
CA LEU A 29 -5.57 12.83 -3.25
C LEU A 29 -5.62 14.34 -2.98
N SER A 30 -6.43 14.77 -2.01
CA SER A 30 -6.50 16.16 -1.55
C SER A 30 -5.25 16.62 -0.79
N LYS A 31 -4.33 15.71 -0.42
CA LYS A 31 -3.06 16.06 0.24
C LYS A 31 -2.00 16.52 -0.76
N THR A 32 -0.87 16.97 -0.24
CA THR A 32 0.28 17.42 -1.04
C THR A 32 0.98 16.24 -1.69
N TRP A 33 0.57 15.92 -2.92
CA TRP A 33 1.30 15.01 -3.79
C TRP A 33 2.49 15.74 -4.41
N PRO A 34 3.68 15.11 -4.43
CA PRO A 34 4.89 15.68 -5.04
C PRO A 34 4.69 16.09 -6.49
N ASP A 35 4.03 15.22 -7.28
CA ASP A 35 3.81 15.44 -8.70
C ASP A 35 2.36 15.10 -9.08
N ARG A 36 1.52 16.14 -9.26
CA ARG A 36 0.12 15.96 -9.65
C ARG A 36 -0.10 15.88 -11.16
N THR A 37 0.93 16.12 -11.98
CA THR A 37 0.83 16.07 -13.44
C THR A 37 1.17 14.67 -13.98
N ASN A 38 1.76 13.81 -13.15
CA ASN A 38 2.08 12.44 -13.50
C ASN A 38 0.83 11.69 -13.98
N ALA A 39 0.92 11.07 -15.16
CA ALA A 39 -0.16 10.28 -15.74
C ALA A 39 -0.64 9.16 -14.80
N ALA A 40 0.23 8.60 -13.96
CA ALA A 40 -0.16 7.61 -12.96
C ALA A 40 -1.08 8.19 -11.87
N TYR A 41 -0.81 9.42 -11.42
CA TYR A 41 -1.65 10.11 -10.45
C TYR A 41 -3.03 10.43 -11.04
N VAL A 42 -3.07 10.99 -12.25
CA VAL A 42 -4.33 11.34 -12.93
C VAL A 42 -5.21 10.09 -13.14
N ASN A 43 -4.59 8.99 -13.58
CA ASN A 43 -5.29 7.73 -13.77
C ASN A 43 -5.80 7.15 -12.44
N ALA A 44 -4.97 7.16 -11.39
CA ALA A 44 -5.37 6.71 -10.06
C ALA A 44 -6.53 7.55 -9.50
N ALA A 45 -6.49 8.87 -9.63
CA ALA A 45 -7.56 9.76 -9.21
C ALA A 45 -8.88 9.45 -9.93
N SER A 46 -8.84 9.28 -11.26
CA SER A 46 -10.02 8.92 -12.04
C SER A 46 -10.61 7.57 -11.62
N LEU A 47 -9.77 6.56 -11.42
CA LEU A 47 -10.20 5.23 -10.99
C LEU A 47 -10.78 5.22 -9.58
N LEU A 48 -10.20 5.99 -8.65
CA LEU A 48 -10.73 6.15 -7.29
C LEU A 48 -12.11 6.81 -7.30
N SER A 49 -12.31 7.87 -8.09
CA SER A 49 -13.62 8.49 -8.25
C SER A 49 -14.66 7.53 -8.83
N LYS A 50 -14.30 6.75 -9.86
CA LYS A 50 -15.19 5.72 -10.42
C LYS A 50 -15.51 4.59 -9.44
N ALA A 51 -14.55 4.23 -8.58
CA ALA A 51 -14.77 3.23 -7.55
C ALA A 51 -15.70 3.73 -6.44
N ILE A 52 -15.60 5.01 -6.05
CA ILE A 52 -16.54 5.64 -5.11
C ILE A 52 -17.95 5.72 -5.71
N ALA A 53 -18.07 6.02 -7.01
CA ALA A 53 -19.34 6.03 -7.73
C ALA A 53 -19.92 4.62 -7.98
N GLY A 54 -19.26 3.55 -7.52
CA GLY A 54 -19.72 2.16 -7.67
C GLY A 54 -19.57 1.59 -9.08
N THR A 55 -18.93 2.30 -10.01
CA THR A 55 -18.78 1.89 -11.42
C THR A 55 -17.48 1.14 -11.69
N CYS A 56 -16.51 1.18 -10.77
CA CYS A 56 -15.22 0.50 -10.88
C CYS A 56 -14.96 -0.42 -9.69
N ARG A 57 -14.23 -1.52 -9.92
CA ARG A 57 -13.84 -2.44 -8.86
C ARG A 57 -12.84 -1.76 -7.91
N PRO A 58 -13.11 -1.70 -6.59
CA PRO A 58 -12.22 -1.09 -5.59
C PRO A 58 -10.76 -1.54 -5.70
N LYS A 59 -10.55 -2.84 -5.96
CA LYS A 59 -9.23 -3.45 -6.10
C LYS A 59 -8.38 -2.84 -7.22
N VAL A 60 -8.99 -2.53 -8.37
CA VAL A 60 -8.28 -1.94 -9.52
C VAL A 60 -7.88 -0.49 -9.23
N ALA A 61 -8.79 0.27 -8.61
CA ALA A 61 -8.51 1.65 -8.23
C ALA A 61 -7.42 1.74 -7.16
N PHE A 62 -7.45 0.83 -6.19
CA PHE A 62 -6.44 0.75 -5.13
C PHE A 62 -5.05 0.35 -5.67
N GLU A 63 -5.01 -0.57 -6.62
CA GLU A 63 -3.77 -0.97 -7.29
C GLU A 63 -3.17 0.19 -8.12
N ALA A 64 -4.00 0.93 -8.87
CA ALA A 64 -3.53 2.11 -9.60
C ALA A 64 -2.98 3.19 -8.65
N TYR A 65 -3.63 3.37 -7.50
CA TYR A 65 -3.15 4.26 -6.45
C TYR A 65 -1.80 3.81 -5.89
N ARG A 66 -1.62 2.50 -5.61
CA ARG A 66 -0.34 1.94 -5.16
C ARG A 66 0.78 2.23 -6.15
N ILE A 67 0.53 2.04 -7.44
CA ILE A 67 1.52 2.33 -8.50
C ILE A 67 1.87 3.82 -8.53
N ALA A 68 0.88 4.71 -8.43
CA ALA A 68 1.11 6.15 -8.40
C ALA A 68 1.93 6.58 -7.17
N ALA A 69 1.56 6.09 -5.98
CA ALA A 69 2.27 6.36 -4.74
C ALA A 69 3.71 5.82 -4.79
N GLY A 70 3.93 4.61 -5.34
CA GLY A 70 5.26 4.03 -5.50
C GLY A 70 6.16 4.82 -6.46
N ARG A 71 5.61 5.27 -7.60
CA ARG A 71 6.33 6.12 -8.56
C ARG A 71 6.77 7.46 -7.98
N GLN A 72 6.08 7.96 -6.97
CA GLN A 72 6.40 9.22 -6.30
C GLN A 72 7.12 9.04 -4.96
N GLY A 73 7.51 7.80 -4.61
CA GLY A 73 8.21 7.51 -3.35
C GLY A 73 7.38 7.78 -2.09
N LEU A 74 6.05 7.76 -2.22
CA LEU A 74 5.11 8.00 -1.12
C LEU A 74 4.77 6.74 -0.34
N LEU A 75 5.01 5.56 -0.93
CA LEU A 75 4.82 4.30 -0.21
C LEU A 75 5.89 4.20 0.87
N LEU A 76 5.45 4.06 2.12
CA LEU A 76 6.27 3.38 3.10
C LEU A 76 6.08 1.91 2.82
N ASP A 77 6.91 1.36 1.93
CA ASP A 77 7.19 -0.06 1.96
C ASP A 77 7.44 -0.42 3.41
N GLY A 78 6.63 -1.34 3.93
CA GLY A 78 6.82 -1.90 5.24
C GLY A 78 8.19 -2.57 5.23
N SER A 79 9.24 -1.79 5.46
CA SER A 79 10.55 -2.29 5.88
C SER A 79 10.20 -3.34 6.91
N ARG A 80 10.48 -4.60 6.56
CA ARG A 80 10.16 -5.76 7.38
C ARG A 80 10.41 -5.35 8.82
N SER A 81 9.34 -5.31 9.62
CA SER A 81 9.49 -4.92 11.02
C SER A 81 10.66 -5.72 11.60
N ALA A 82 11.51 -5.14 12.44
CA ALA A 82 12.63 -5.90 13.03
C ALA A 82 12.14 -7.23 13.64
N ALA A 83 10.93 -7.24 14.19
CA ALA A 83 10.23 -8.44 14.64
C ALA A 83 9.97 -9.49 13.54
N LEU A 84 9.64 -9.08 12.31
CA LEU A 84 9.49 -9.97 11.16
C LEU A 84 10.85 -10.53 10.69
N HIS A 85 11.94 -9.77 10.83
CA HIS A 85 13.29 -10.28 10.61
C HIS A 85 13.70 -11.32 11.66
N VAL A 86 13.38 -11.07 12.93
CA VAL A 86 13.61 -12.04 14.03
C VAL A 86 12.77 -13.30 13.81
N LEU A 87 11.51 -13.16 13.38
CA LEU A 87 10.66 -14.32 13.07
C LEU A 87 11.19 -15.14 11.87
N ASP A 88 11.67 -14.49 10.80
CA ASP A 88 12.30 -15.19 9.66
C ASP A 88 13.56 -15.96 10.09
N ALA A 89 14.37 -15.36 10.96
CA ALA A 89 15.55 -16.03 11.52
C ALA A 89 15.18 -17.26 12.38
N LEU A 90 14.20 -17.12 13.28
CA LEU A 90 13.75 -18.23 14.13
C LEU A 90 13.09 -19.36 13.32
N CYS A 91 12.27 -19.02 12.32
CA CYS A 91 11.65 -20.03 11.45
C CYS A 91 12.69 -20.81 10.62
N ARG A 92 13.82 -20.20 10.24
CA ARG A 92 14.93 -20.92 9.60
C ARG A 92 15.62 -21.88 10.55
N GLU A 93 15.70 -21.54 11.83
CA GLU A 93 16.29 -22.36 12.89
C GLU A 93 15.37 -23.51 13.33
N LEU A 94 14.07 -23.39 13.10
CA LEU A 94 13.06 -24.41 13.39
C LEU A 94 12.86 -25.46 12.28
N VAL A 95 13.73 -25.51 11.26
CA VAL A 95 13.88 -26.73 10.44
C VAL A 95 14.60 -27.78 11.27
N ILE A 96 13.90 -28.30 12.27
CA ILE A 96 14.25 -29.52 12.98
C ILE A 96 14.11 -30.63 11.95
N VAL A 97 15.22 -31.00 11.32
CA VAL A 97 15.39 -32.32 10.72
C VAL A 97 15.17 -33.32 11.85
N PRO A 98 14.15 -34.19 11.81
CA PRO A 98 14.05 -35.26 12.80
C PRO A 98 15.29 -36.14 12.68
N PRO A 99 15.94 -36.53 13.80
CA PRO A 99 17.06 -37.45 13.73
C PRO A 99 16.58 -38.77 13.14
N GLU A 100 17.19 -39.19 12.03
CA GLU A 100 17.07 -40.55 11.51
C GLU A 100 17.52 -41.52 12.60
N VAL A 101 16.62 -42.41 13.02
CA VAL A 101 16.89 -43.59 13.86
C VAL A 101 16.97 -44.81 12.96
#